data_AF-A0A6S6U053-F1
#
_entry.id   AF-A0A6S6U053-F1
#
_cell.length_a   1.000
_cell.length_b   1.000
_cell.length_c   1.000
_cell.angle_alpha   90.00
_cell.angle_beta   90.00
_cell.angle_gamma   90.00
#
_symmetry.space_group_name_H-M   'P 1'
#
loop_
_entity.id
_entity.type
_entity.pdbx_description
1 polymer ?
#
loop_
_entity_poly.entity_id
_entity_poly.type
_entity_poly.pdbx_seq_one_letter_code
_entity_poly.pdbx_strand_id
1 'polypeptide(L)'
;MTRNIIIAILIIIAILLLAYYYKASSLKLDAKGITLQVKEKTVFLETTNVQTTPITFSNLNIMQSKLSNGSYFEVATCEPLYEFNQNTKDVIKTLFEANKVDELFSIRGLSAMRVTLKNAQVVNLFVDDNDFKELKLVYGIPYEVFSPAVKKLMGRGFKEFTIGGIFELPVPMTKWSVLHNDYDGIITSMDH
;
A
#
# COMPACT_ATOMS: atom_id res chain seq x y z
N MET A 1 37.36 -33.31 1.66
CA MET A 1 36.24 -33.24 2.62
C MET A 1 36.08 -31.84 3.21
N THR A 2 37.14 -31.21 3.70
CA THR A 2 37.16 -29.83 4.23
C THR A 2 36.66 -28.75 3.26
N ARG A 3 37.00 -28.82 1.96
CA ARG A 3 36.54 -27.87 0.93
C ARG A 3 35.01 -27.80 0.81
N ASN A 4 34.32 -28.94 0.91
CA ASN A 4 32.87 -29.00 0.77
C ASN A 4 32.15 -28.46 2.02
N ILE A 5 32.77 -28.58 3.20
CA ILE A 5 32.26 -28.02 4.45
C ILE A 5 32.35 -26.49 4.43
N ILE A 6 33.46 -25.93 3.93
CA ILE A 6 33.64 -24.47 3.81
C ILE A 6 32.59 -23.86 2.84
N ILE A 7 32.34 -24.52 1.71
CA ILE A 7 31.33 -24.08 0.73
C ILE A 7 29.93 -24.09 1.37
N ALA A 8 29.57 -25.15 2.11
CA ALA A 8 28.28 -25.22 2.79
C ALA A 8 28.09 -24.10 3.83
N ILE A 9 29.13 -23.78 4.60
CA ILE A 9 29.11 -22.68 5.58
C ILE A 9 28.91 -21.34 4.87
N LEU A 10 29.62 -21.09 3.76
CA LEU A 10 29.46 -19.86 2.98
C LEU A 10 28.06 -19.69 2.40
N ILE A 11 27.44 -20.78 1.93
CA ILE A 11 26.05 -20.76 1.44
C ILE A 11 25.08 -20.42 2.58
N ILE A 12 25.24 -21.03 3.76
CA ILE A 12 24.38 -20.75 4.92
C ILE A 12 24.53 -19.28 5.35
N ILE A 13 25.75 -18.75 5.40
CA ILE A 13 26.01 -17.34 5.72
C ILE A 13 25.38 -16.43 4.66
N ALA A 14 25.50 -16.75 3.37
CA ALA A 14 24.88 -15.98 2.30
C ALA A 14 23.34 -15.97 2.41
N ILE A 15 22.72 -17.11 2.70
CA ILE A 15 21.26 -17.21 2.91
C ILE A 15 20.82 -16.41 4.14
N LEU A 16 21.56 -16.51 5.24
CA LEU A 16 21.27 -15.75 6.46
C LEU A 16 21.42 -14.23 6.24
N LEU A 17 22.44 -13.82 5.50
CA LEU A 17 22.61 -12.42 5.10
C LEU A 17 21.48 -11.96 4.18
N LEU A 18 21.13 -12.74 3.17
CA LEU A 18 19.99 -12.46 2.29
C LEU A 18 18.70 -12.31 3.09
N ALA A 19 18.38 -13.24 3.99
CA ALA A 19 17.18 -13.17 4.82
C ALA A 19 17.17 -11.96 5.78
N TYR A 20 18.33 -11.62 6.35
CA TYR A 20 18.47 -10.45 7.21
C TYR A 20 18.27 -9.14 6.45
N TYR A 21 18.85 -9.03 5.24
CA TYR A 21 18.67 -7.87 4.39
C TYR A 21 17.28 -7.83 3.76
N TYR A 22 16.62 -8.96 3.49
CA TYR A 22 15.32 -9.06 2.83
C TYR A 22 14.13 -9.09 3.79
N LYS A 23 14.14 -8.23 4.83
CA LYS A 23 12.90 -7.93 5.57
C LYS A 23 11.93 -7.16 4.67
N ALA A 24 10.97 -7.85 4.06
CA ALA A 24 9.92 -7.25 3.24
C ALA A 24 9.13 -6.23 4.08
N SER A 25 8.73 -5.11 3.48
CA SER A 25 7.65 -4.32 4.07
C SER A 25 6.31 -4.98 3.74
N SER A 26 5.28 -4.67 4.52
CA SER A 26 3.94 -5.13 4.19
C SER A 26 2.85 -4.26 4.79
N LEU A 27 1.72 -4.25 4.10
CA LEU A 27 0.43 -3.77 4.57
C LEU A 27 -0.53 -4.96 4.65
N LYS A 28 -1.06 -5.26 5.83
CA LYS A 28 -1.96 -6.41 6.02
C LYS A 28 -3.15 -6.02 6.89
N LEU A 29 -4.33 -6.54 6.55
CA LEU A 29 -5.52 -6.50 7.39
C LEU A 29 -5.72 -7.87 8.04
N ASP A 30 -5.86 -7.89 9.37
CA ASP A 30 -6.24 -9.06 10.14
C ASP A 30 -7.52 -8.79 10.95
N ALA A 31 -7.96 -9.76 11.76
CA ALA A 31 -9.20 -9.65 12.54
C ALA A 31 -9.17 -8.52 13.59
N LYS A 32 -7.99 -8.06 14.00
CA LYS A 32 -7.79 -7.06 15.05
C LYS A 32 -7.42 -5.68 14.50
N GLY A 33 -6.92 -5.60 13.27
CA GLY A 33 -6.59 -4.33 12.63
C GLY A 33 -5.62 -4.43 11.48
N ILE A 34 -5.02 -3.28 11.18
CA ILE A 34 -4.06 -3.15 10.08
C ILE A 34 -2.65 -3.17 10.65
N THR A 35 -1.82 -4.05 10.09
CA THR A 35 -0.41 -4.13 10.39
C THR A 35 0.40 -3.52 9.25
N LEU A 36 1.16 -2.48 9.59
CA LEU A 36 2.17 -1.86 8.73
C LEU A 36 3.55 -2.30 9.21
N GLN A 37 4.34 -2.91 8.33
CA GLN A 37 5.69 -3.34 8.64
C GLN A 37 6.69 -2.73 7.68
N VAL A 38 7.75 -2.10 8.20
CA VAL A 38 8.89 -1.59 7.43
C VAL A 38 10.17 -1.93 8.17
N LYS A 39 11.03 -2.75 7.56
CA LYS A 39 12.28 -3.24 8.17
C LYS A 39 11.99 -3.91 9.52
N GLU A 40 12.45 -3.32 10.63
CA GLU A 40 12.26 -3.83 12.00
C GLU A 40 11.15 -3.12 12.77
N LYS A 41 10.41 -2.24 12.09
CA LYS A 41 9.38 -1.42 12.71
C LYS A 41 8.01 -1.93 12.30
N THR A 42 7.16 -2.07 13.32
CA THR A 42 5.77 -2.46 13.14
C THR A 42 4.87 -1.41 13.76
N VAL A 43 3.86 -1.00 13.00
CA VAL A 43 2.75 -0.17 13.46
C VAL A 43 1.48 -0.97 13.30
N PHE A 44 0.68 -0.97 14.35
CA PHE A 44 -0.63 -1.60 14.36
C PHE A 44 -1.67 -0.49 14.50
N LEU A 45 -2.63 -0.48 13.58
CA LEU A 45 -3.77 0.42 13.60
C LEU A 45 -5.00 -0.38 14.02
N GLU A 46 -5.47 -0.14 15.24
CA GLU A 46 -6.64 -0.82 15.79
C GLU A 46 -7.90 -0.47 14.99
N THR A 47 -8.48 -1.50 14.36
CA THR A 47 -9.73 -1.40 13.63
C THR A 47 -10.24 -2.81 13.33
N THR A 48 -11.50 -2.94 12.95
CA THR A 48 -12.08 -4.23 12.58
C THR A 48 -12.73 -4.13 11.23
N ASN A 49 -12.69 -5.23 10.47
CA ASN A 49 -13.42 -5.35 9.23
C ASN A 49 -14.92 -5.44 9.56
N VAL A 50 -15.70 -4.49 9.06
CA VAL A 50 -17.16 -4.42 9.25
C VAL A 50 -17.88 -5.10 8.09
N GLN A 51 -17.41 -4.85 6.87
CA GLN A 51 -18.03 -5.35 5.65
C GLN A 51 -16.98 -5.52 4.57
N THR A 52 -17.05 -6.63 3.85
CA THR A 52 -16.22 -6.88 2.67
C THR A 52 -17.09 -6.99 1.43
N THR A 53 -16.70 -6.31 0.36
CA THR A 53 -17.38 -6.27 -0.92
C THR A 53 -16.39 -6.66 -2.02
N PRO A 54 -16.59 -7.81 -2.69
CA PRO A 54 -15.82 -8.14 -3.89
C PRO A 54 -16.32 -7.33 -5.08
N ILE A 55 -15.39 -6.83 -5.90
CA ILE A 55 -15.66 -6.12 -7.14
C ILE A 55 -14.78 -6.76 -8.22
N THR A 56 -15.38 -7.20 -9.33
CA THR A 56 -14.66 -7.88 -10.40
C THR A 56 -14.82 -7.12 -11.70
N PHE A 57 -13.69 -6.90 -12.37
CA PHE A 57 -13.56 -6.40 -13.73
C PHE A 57 -12.86 -7.44 -14.60
N SER A 58 -12.73 -7.19 -15.91
CA SER A 58 -12.20 -8.17 -16.87
C SER A 58 -10.75 -8.60 -16.61
N ASN A 59 -9.93 -7.75 -16.00
CA ASN A 59 -8.50 -7.96 -15.77
C ASN A 59 -8.07 -7.63 -14.34
N LEU A 60 -9.03 -7.35 -13.46
CA LEU A 60 -8.78 -6.86 -12.11
C LEU A 60 -9.87 -7.34 -11.16
N ASN A 61 -9.45 -7.88 -10.02
CA ASN A 61 -10.32 -8.22 -8.90
C ASN A 61 -9.97 -7.34 -7.71
N ILE A 62 -10.97 -6.74 -7.07
CA ILE A 62 -10.79 -5.91 -5.88
C ILE A 62 -11.56 -6.50 -4.72
N MET A 63 -10.86 -6.70 -3.61
CA MET A 63 -11.46 -6.96 -2.32
C MET A 63 -11.47 -5.68 -1.49
N GLN A 64 -12.65 -5.07 -1.36
CA GLN A 64 -12.82 -3.83 -0.60
C GLN A 64 -13.42 -4.12 0.77
N SER A 65 -12.77 -3.65 1.83
CA SER A 65 -13.20 -3.82 3.21
C SER A 65 -13.47 -2.46 3.85
N LYS A 66 -14.70 -2.24 4.32
CA LYS A 66 -15.04 -1.10 5.18
C LYS A 66 -14.61 -1.40 6.62
N LEU A 67 -13.93 -0.44 7.23
CA LEU A 67 -13.36 -0.59 8.57
C LEU A 67 -14.21 0.15 9.61
N SER A 68 -14.10 -0.27 10.87
CA SER A 68 -14.92 0.25 11.98
C SER A 68 -14.67 1.72 12.32
N ASN A 69 -13.53 2.26 11.90
CA ASN A 69 -13.17 3.67 12.05
C ASN A 69 -13.59 4.54 10.85
N GLY A 70 -14.38 4.00 9.91
CA GLY A 70 -14.81 4.71 8.70
C GLY A 70 -13.77 4.78 7.58
N SER A 71 -12.59 4.18 7.77
CA SER A 71 -11.59 4.02 6.70
C SER A 71 -11.88 2.80 5.83
N TYR A 72 -11.15 2.68 4.72
CA TYR A 72 -11.29 1.57 3.78
C TYR A 72 -9.95 0.89 3.56
N PHE A 73 -9.99 -0.44 3.41
CA PHE A 73 -8.86 -1.28 3.03
C PHE A 73 -9.20 -2.01 1.74
N GLU A 74 -8.34 -1.89 0.72
CA GLU A 74 -8.54 -2.51 -0.58
C GLU A 74 -7.34 -3.36 -0.96
N VAL A 75 -7.62 -4.53 -1.52
CA VAL A 75 -6.63 -5.38 -2.19
C VAL A 75 -7.09 -5.52 -3.63
N ALA A 76 -6.31 -4.98 -4.55
CA ALA A 76 -6.56 -5.08 -5.98
C ALA A 76 -5.55 -6.06 -6.59
N THR A 77 -6.04 -7.09 -7.28
CA THR A 77 -5.24 -8.18 -7.86
C THR A 77 -5.49 -8.29 -9.35
N CYS A 78 -4.42 -8.20 -10.14
CA CYS A 78 -4.48 -8.32 -11.60
C CYS A 78 -4.57 -9.78 -12.05
N GLU A 79 -5.20 -10.01 -13.20
CA GLU A 79 -5.20 -11.30 -13.89
C GLU A 79 -3.79 -11.69 -14.39
N PRO A 80 -3.52 -12.98 -14.70
CA PRO A 80 -2.17 -13.49 -15.00
C PRO A 80 -1.39 -12.77 -16.11
N LEU A 81 -2.05 -12.12 -17.06
CA LEU A 81 -1.40 -11.41 -18.18
C LEU A 81 -1.16 -9.91 -17.92
N TYR A 82 -1.58 -9.39 -16.77
CA TYR A 82 -1.54 -7.95 -16.47
C TYR A 82 -0.80 -7.62 -15.19
N GLU A 83 -0.10 -6.49 -15.13
CA GLU A 83 0.55 -5.99 -13.91
C GLU A 83 0.15 -4.55 -13.64
N PHE A 84 0.27 -4.11 -12.39
CA PHE A 84 0.18 -2.68 -12.08
C PHE A 84 1.38 -1.94 -12.67
N ASN A 85 1.11 -0.73 -13.15
CA ASN A 85 2.14 0.18 -13.61
C ASN A 85 3.11 0.48 -12.47
N GLN A 86 4.42 0.50 -12.78
CA GLN A 86 5.47 0.76 -11.79
C GLN A 86 5.43 2.19 -11.22
N ASN A 87 4.69 3.12 -11.82
CA ASN A 87 4.48 4.45 -11.25
C ASN A 87 3.26 4.49 -10.32
N THR A 88 3.43 4.01 -9.09
CA THR A 88 2.38 3.98 -8.06
C THR A 88 1.75 5.35 -7.80
N LYS A 89 2.50 6.46 -7.91
CA LYS A 89 1.92 7.80 -7.71
C LYS A 89 0.89 8.14 -8.78
N ASP A 90 1.17 7.78 -10.02
CA ASP A 90 0.25 8.00 -11.13
C ASP A 90 -0.98 7.10 -11.00
N VAL A 91 -0.78 5.83 -10.58
CA VAL A 91 -1.88 4.92 -10.23
C VAL A 91 -2.79 5.55 -9.17
N ILE A 92 -2.23 5.99 -8.03
CA ILE A 92 -2.99 6.62 -6.96
C ILE A 92 -3.66 7.92 -7.42
N LYS A 93 -2.98 8.72 -8.25
CA LYS A 93 -3.54 9.95 -8.80
C LYS A 93 -4.79 9.67 -9.63
N THR A 94 -4.75 8.65 -10.49
CA THR A 94 -5.90 8.25 -11.31
C THR A 94 -7.01 7.68 -10.45
N LEU A 95 -6.71 6.74 -9.53
CA LEU A 95 -7.70 6.08 -8.69
C LEU A 95 -8.54 7.03 -7.84
N PHE A 96 -7.92 8.08 -7.31
CA PHE A 96 -8.60 9.08 -6.49
C PHE A 96 -9.06 10.30 -7.28
N GLU A 97 -8.89 10.33 -8.61
CA GLU A 97 -9.04 11.54 -9.44
C GLU A 97 -8.36 12.77 -8.81
N ALA A 98 -7.15 12.56 -8.29
CA ALA A 98 -6.48 13.52 -7.45
C ALA A 98 -5.97 14.70 -8.26
N ASN A 99 -5.98 15.88 -7.64
CA ASN A 99 -5.23 17.03 -8.12
C ASN A 99 -3.73 16.82 -7.89
N LYS A 100 -3.36 16.30 -6.71
CA LYS A 100 -1.97 16.12 -6.30
C LYS A 100 -1.80 14.88 -5.41
N VAL A 101 -0.67 14.19 -5.55
CA VAL A 101 -0.24 13.11 -4.67
C VAL A 101 1.13 13.47 -4.10
N ASP A 102 1.19 13.63 -2.78
CA ASP A 102 2.43 13.87 -2.03
C ASP A 102 2.86 12.57 -1.34
N GLU A 103 3.96 11.98 -1.80
CA GLU A 103 4.58 10.84 -1.12
C GLU A 103 5.48 11.34 0.03
N LEU A 104 5.14 10.94 1.24
CA LEU A 104 5.87 11.32 2.45
C LEU A 104 7.09 10.43 2.66
N PHE A 105 6.94 9.14 2.36
CA PHE A 105 8.04 8.20 2.24
C PHE A 105 7.61 7.02 1.37
N SER A 106 8.61 6.34 0.80
CA SER A 106 8.49 5.00 0.25
C SER A 106 9.68 4.17 0.71
N ILE A 107 9.42 3.00 1.29
CA ILE A 107 10.47 2.07 1.71
C ILE A 107 10.05 0.67 1.31
N ARG A 108 10.77 0.09 0.35
CA ARG A 108 10.55 -1.27 -0.16
C ARG A 108 9.10 -1.48 -0.61
N GLY A 109 8.51 -0.52 -1.30
CA GLY A 109 7.14 -0.63 -1.81
C GLY A 109 6.01 -0.38 -0.81
N LEU A 110 6.30 -0.22 0.48
CA LEU A 110 5.34 0.43 1.38
C LEU A 110 5.54 1.95 1.36
N SER A 111 4.50 2.67 0.97
CA SER A 111 4.49 4.12 0.84
C SER A 111 3.42 4.74 1.72
N ALA A 112 3.72 5.90 2.31
CA ALA A 112 2.72 6.76 2.93
C ALA A 112 2.51 7.98 2.04
N MET A 113 1.26 8.23 1.68
CA MET A 113 0.90 9.28 0.73
C MET A 113 -0.20 10.17 1.29
N ARG A 114 -0.20 11.42 0.84
CA ARG A 114 -1.32 12.36 0.99
C ARG A 114 -1.85 12.72 -0.38
N VAL A 115 -3.13 12.51 -0.56
CA VAL A 115 -3.81 12.74 -1.81
C VAL A 115 -4.69 13.96 -1.65
N THR A 116 -4.40 15.01 -2.40
CA THR A 116 -5.26 16.19 -2.49
C THR A 116 -6.19 16.01 -3.67
N LEU A 117 -7.49 15.88 -3.38
CA LEU A 117 -8.54 15.73 -4.37
C LEU A 117 -8.81 17.06 -5.10
N LYS A 118 -9.52 16.99 -6.23
CA LYS A 118 -9.94 18.19 -7.00
C LYS A 118 -10.79 19.17 -6.19
N ASN A 119 -11.50 18.69 -5.18
CA ASN A 119 -12.30 19.50 -4.25
C ASN A 119 -11.50 20.02 -3.02
N ALA A 120 -10.16 19.95 -3.07
CA ALA A 120 -9.23 20.32 -2.01
C ALA A 120 -9.31 19.49 -0.71
N GLN A 121 -10.11 18.43 -0.66
CA GLN A 121 -10.05 17.46 0.44
C GLN A 121 -8.73 16.70 0.40
N VAL A 122 -8.20 16.38 1.59
CA VAL A 122 -6.95 15.62 1.73
C VAL A 122 -7.27 14.24 2.29
N VAL A 123 -6.78 13.21 1.61
CA VAL A 123 -6.89 11.81 2.02
C VAL A 123 -5.51 11.31 2.40
N ASN A 124 -5.38 10.78 3.62
CA ASN A 124 -4.18 10.09 4.04
C ASN A 124 -4.32 8.60 3.73
N LEU A 125 -3.28 8.00 3.15
CA LEU A 125 -3.28 6.57 2.84
C LEU A 125 -1.89 5.93 3.00
N PHE A 126 -1.90 4.62 3.21
CA PHE A 126 -0.75 3.76 2.99
C PHE A 126 -1.00 2.87 1.77
N VAL A 127 0.05 2.65 1.00
CA VAL A 127 0.05 1.85 -0.22
C VAL A 127 1.15 0.80 -0.10
N ASP A 128 0.85 -0.45 -0.47
CA ASP A 128 1.82 -1.53 -0.63
C ASP A 128 1.77 -2.04 -2.06
N ASP A 129 2.85 -1.84 -2.79
CA ASP A 129 3.06 -2.20 -4.20
C ASP A 129 4.21 -3.20 -4.38
N ASN A 130 4.52 -3.98 -3.32
CA ASN A 130 5.60 -4.97 -3.34
C ASN A 130 5.43 -6.10 -4.37
N ASP A 131 4.22 -6.29 -4.88
CA ASP A 131 3.90 -7.31 -5.88
C ASP A 131 3.32 -6.61 -7.11
N PHE A 132 3.92 -6.84 -8.28
CA PHE A 132 3.47 -6.25 -9.54
C PHE A 132 2.05 -6.70 -9.92
N LYS A 133 1.53 -7.80 -9.34
CA LYS A 133 0.13 -8.23 -9.52
C LYS A 133 -0.82 -7.69 -8.46
N GLU A 134 -0.33 -7.13 -7.36
CA GLU A 134 -1.17 -6.80 -6.21
C GLU A 134 -0.86 -5.41 -5.65
N LEU A 135 -1.89 -4.56 -5.62
CA LEU A 135 -1.85 -3.25 -4.99
C LEU A 135 -2.74 -3.27 -3.75
N LYS A 136 -2.17 -3.00 -2.58
CA LYS A 136 -2.95 -2.83 -1.35
C LYS A 136 -3.01 -1.38 -0.93
N LEU A 137 -4.18 -0.95 -0.48
CA LEU A 137 -4.46 0.41 -0.05
C LEU A 137 -5.15 0.38 1.31
N VAL A 138 -4.75 1.27 2.21
CA VAL A 138 -5.62 1.71 3.30
C VAL A 138 -5.72 3.22 3.25
N TYR A 139 -6.92 3.76 3.18
CA TYR A 139 -7.15 5.19 2.99
C TYR A 139 -8.33 5.71 3.81
N GLY A 140 -8.37 7.03 3.97
CA GLY A 140 -9.32 7.68 4.88
C GLY A 140 -8.88 7.63 6.34
N ILE A 141 -7.58 7.47 6.59
CA ILE A 141 -7.04 7.43 7.94
C ILE A 141 -7.03 8.87 8.50
N PRO A 142 -7.62 9.11 9.68
CA PRO A 142 -7.55 10.42 10.33
C PRO A 142 -6.09 10.84 10.55
N TYR A 143 -5.80 12.12 10.38
CA TYR A 143 -4.45 12.67 10.56
C TYR A 143 -3.83 12.28 11.91
N GLU A 144 -4.64 12.26 12.97
CA GLU A 144 -4.24 11.95 14.35
C GLU A 144 -3.75 10.51 14.51
N VAL A 145 -4.20 9.60 13.65
CA VAL A 145 -3.76 8.20 13.61
C VAL A 145 -2.62 8.04 12.60
N PHE A 146 -2.74 8.69 11.45
CA PHE A 146 -1.79 8.60 10.35
C PHE A 146 -0.41 9.19 10.69
N SER A 147 -0.35 10.41 11.23
CA SER A 147 0.90 11.13 11.49
C SER A 147 1.80 10.38 12.50
N PRO A 148 1.29 9.89 13.66
CA PRO A 148 2.09 9.07 14.57
C PRO A 148 2.57 7.75 13.93
N ALA A 149 1.75 7.12 13.08
CA ALA A 149 2.12 5.90 12.37
C ALA A 149 3.30 6.16 11.41
N VAL A 150 3.20 7.20 10.58
CA VAL A 150 4.28 7.64 9.67
C VAL A 150 5.54 7.98 10.45
N LYS A 151 5.42 8.74 11.55
CA LYS A 151 6.56 9.10 12.42
C LYS A 151 7.25 7.86 13.00
N LYS A 152 6.49 6.86 13.46
CA LYS A 152 7.04 5.61 13.97
C LYS A 152 7.81 4.86 12.86
N LEU A 153 7.22 4.72 11.67
CA LEU A 153 7.83 4.05 10.52
C LEU A 153 9.11 4.77 10.04
N MET A 154 9.07 6.09 9.84
CA MET A 154 10.24 6.87 9.37
C MET A 154 11.32 7.06 10.46
N GLY A 155 10.94 7.17 11.74
CA GLY A 155 11.87 7.46 12.83
C GLY A 155 12.52 8.83 12.69
N ARG A 156 13.86 8.90 12.79
CA ARG A 156 14.62 10.17 12.78
C ARG A 156 14.51 10.97 11.47
N GLY A 157 14.04 10.36 10.38
CA GLY A 157 13.84 11.02 9.09
C GLY A 157 12.49 11.72 8.94
N PHE A 158 11.62 11.64 9.94
CA PHE A 158 10.29 12.25 9.88
C PHE A 158 10.38 13.78 9.87
N LYS A 159 9.79 14.40 8.85
CA LYS A 159 9.51 15.83 8.83
C LYS A 159 8.02 16.02 9.07
N GLU A 160 7.70 16.87 10.04
CA GLU A 160 6.31 17.21 10.32
C GLU A 160 5.69 17.88 9.09
N PHE A 161 4.48 17.46 8.75
CA PHE A 161 3.74 17.96 7.60
C PHE A 161 2.46 18.65 8.08
N THR A 162 1.92 19.52 7.24
CA THR A 162 0.72 20.31 7.57
C THR A 162 -0.45 19.42 7.98
N ILE A 163 -1.16 19.81 9.04
CA ILE A 163 -2.38 19.12 9.47
C ILE A 163 -3.39 19.11 8.31
N GLY A 164 -4.03 17.96 8.09
CA GLY A 164 -5.08 17.82 7.08
C GLY A 164 -5.48 16.37 6.86
N GLY A 165 -6.74 16.16 6.52
CA GLY A 165 -7.36 14.84 6.38
C GLY A 165 -8.13 14.44 7.64
N ILE A 166 -9.28 15.07 7.83
CA ILE A 166 -10.31 14.69 8.80
C ILE A 166 -11.39 14.02 7.97
N PHE A 167 -11.58 12.70 8.05
CA PHE A 167 -12.80 12.15 7.45
C PHE A 167 -13.20 10.76 7.93
N GLU A 168 -14.50 10.63 8.16
CA GLU A 168 -15.27 9.41 8.02
C GLU A 168 -15.74 9.34 6.56
N LEU A 169 -15.33 8.31 5.82
CA LEU A 169 -15.73 8.15 4.41
C LEU A 169 -17.14 7.54 4.33
N PRO A 170 -18.16 8.25 3.78
CA PRO A 170 -19.50 7.68 3.63
C PRO A 170 -19.51 6.59 2.56
N VAL A 171 -18.61 6.69 1.57
CA VAL A 171 -18.42 5.75 0.46
C VAL A 171 -16.93 5.62 0.13
N PRO A 172 -16.52 4.51 -0.54
CA PRO A 172 -15.19 4.37 -1.12
C PRO A 172 -14.87 5.53 -2.07
N MET A 173 -13.63 5.99 -2.07
CA MET A 173 -13.17 7.08 -2.94
C MET A 173 -12.47 6.59 -4.20
N THR A 174 -12.01 5.33 -4.22
CA THR A 174 -11.32 4.74 -5.36
C THR A 174 -12.31 4.53 -6.51
N LYS A 175 -11.93 4.99 -7.70
CA LYS A 175 -12.74 4.87 -8.93
C LYS A 175 -12.21 3.78 -9.84
N TRP A 176 -12.40 2.53 -9.43
CA TRP A 176 -12.13 1.38 -10.28
C TRP A 176 -13.20 1.30 -11.38
N SER A 177 -12.84 1.50 -12.65
CA SER A 177 -13.81 1.55 -13.77
C SER A 177 -13.18 1.18 -15.12
N VAL A 178 -13.95 0.46 -15.95
CA VAL A 178 -13.62 0.15 -17.36
C VAL A 178 -13.92 1.33 -18.29
N LEU A 179 -14.80 2.23 -17.89
CA LEU A 179 -15.42 3.21 -18.81
C LEU A 179 -14.55 4.43 -19.12
N HIS A 180 -13.38 4.57 -18.51
CA HIS A 180 -12.54 5.78 -18.63
C HIS A 180 -11.24 5.60 -19.42
N ASN A 181 -10.97 4.43 -20.03
CA ASN A 181 -9.61 4.08 -20.52
C ASN A 181 -8.52 4.17 -19.43
N ASP A 182 -8.90 4.23 -18.15
CA ASP A 182 -7.98 4.38 -17.02
C ASP A 182 -7.11 3.13 -16.80
N TYR A 183 -7.48 2.00 -17.41
CA TYR A 183 -6.70 0.77 -17.31
C TYR A 183 -5.32 0.88 -17.95
N ASP A 184 -5.18 1.48 -19.13
CA ASP A 184 -3.86 1.57 -19.79
C ASP A 184 -2.85 2.40 -18.98
N GLY A 185 -3.34 3.31 -18.12
CA GLY A 185 -2.50 4.08 -17.21
C GLY A 185 -2.19 3.37 -15.89
N ILE A 186 -3.08 2.49 -15.42
CA ILE A 186 -2.99 1.84 -14.11
C ILE A 186 -2.36 0.44 -14.18
N ILE A 187 -2.64 -0.30 -15.26
CA ILE A 187 -2.16 -1.67 -15.48
C ILE A 187 -1.64 -1.82 -16.92
N THR A 188 -0.65 -2.68 -17.09
CA THR A 188 -0.01 -2.95 -18.38
C THR A 188 0.02 -4.45 -18.66
N SER A 189 0.13 -4.84 -19.93
CA SER A 189 0.35 -6.24 -20.29
C SER A 189 1.78 -6.64 -19.92
N MET A 190 2.00 -7.91 -19.59
CA MET A 190 3.34 -8.43 -19.33
C MET A 190 4.17 -8.68 -20.59
N ASP A 191 3.54 -8.71 -21.77
CA ASP A 191 4.17 -9.07 -23.04
C ASP A 191 4.97 -7.92 -23.70
N HIS A 192 5.45 -6.95 -22.91
CA HIS A 192 6.21 -5.79 -23.39
C HIS A 192 7.65 -6.11 -23.80
#